data_AF-A0A435GN46-F1
#
_entry.id   AF-A0A435GN46-F1
#
_cell.length_a   1.000
_cell.length_b   1.000
_cell.length_c   1.000
_cell.angle_alpha   90.00
_cell.angle_beta   90.00
_cell.angle_gamma   90.00
#
_symmetry.space_group_name_H-M   'P 1'
#
loop_
_entity.id
_entity.type
_entity.pdbx_description
1 polymer ?
#
loop_
_entity_poly.entity_id
_entity_poly.type
_entity_poly.pdbx_seq_one_letter_code
_entity_poly.pdbx_strand_id
1 'polypeptide(L)'
;MGITFRKETFRDDFTFRNSPEHIRRFPFPFHEDAYMYAVNIEPHVVGPKGSVLENLIDVDEHYVAEMQDRALVLAEDPLRCQSLPHMTLAGWDLLELLMEQQALGYPEHFTLTRDGDRWRWINRPLGIDDTFTFGDTSTLPYGPMEYITRQSQGDFCILDQRDGNLWMDAGMVTTQADWSLDFDIGMNFFEWHAPVPLAHEKGIFVRALKFLTNIQQGKPARRLN
;
A
#
# COMPACT_ATOMS: atom_id res chain seq x y z
N MET A 1 16.64 -15.46 -10.05
CA MET A 1 16.14 -15.19 -11.40
C MET A 1 14.97 -14.24 -11.17
N GLY A 2 15.08 -12.99 -11.61
CA GLY A 2 14.14 -11.93 -11.21
C GLY A 2 12.79 -12.03 -11.91
N ILE A 3 11.80 -11.34 -11.36
CA ILE A 3 10.49 -11.10 -11.98
C ILE A 3 10.68 -10.52 -13.40
N THR A 4 9.92 -11.05 -14.35
CA THR A 4 9.80 -10.48 -15.70
C THR A 4 8.60 -9.56 -15.71
N PHE A 5 8.83 -8.24 -15.77
CA PHE A 5 7.75 -7.26 -15.76
C PHE A 5 7.09 -7.11 -17.12
N ARG A 6 5.76 -7.00 -17.10
CA ARG A 6 4.92 -6.80 -18.27
C ARG A 6 4.71 -5.31 -18.54
N LYS A 7 4.36 -5.02 -19.80
CA LYS A 7 3.83 -3.72 -20.21
C LYS A 7 2.39 -3.93 -20.64
N GLU A 8 1.46 -3.35 -19.91
CA GLU A 8 0.03 -3.50 -20.13
C GLU A 8 -0.71 -2.23 -19.67
N THR A 9 -2.01 -2.20 -19.93
CA THR A 9 -2.88 -1.06 -19.70
C THR A 9 -4.10 -1.49 -18.88
N PHE A 10 -4.49 -0.64 -17.93
CA PHE A 10 -5.66 -0.82 -17.07
C PHE A 10 -6.83 0.10 -17.47
N ARG A 11 -6.69 0.78 -18.61
CA ARG A 11 -7.64 1.73 -19.18
C ARG A 11 -7.64 1.62 -20.70
N ASP A 12 -8.62 2.23 -21.34
CA ASP A 12 -8.83 2.29 -22.80
C ASP A 12 -8.90 0.92 -23.49
N ASP A 13 -7.76 0.34 -23.90
CA ASP A 13 -7.67 -0.93 -24.61
C ASP A 13 -7.55 -2.16 -23.70
N PHE A 14 -7.38 -1.96 -22.38
CA PHE A 14 -7.42 -2.99 -21.34
C PHE A 14 -6.60 -4.24 -21.67
N THR A 15 -5.31 -4.05 -21.91
CA THR A 15 -4.38 -5.12 -22.29
C THR A 15 -3.93 -5.99 -21.11
N PHE A 16 -4.27 -5.62 -19.87
CA PHE A 16 -3.93 -6.37 -18.65
C PHE A 16 -4.27 -7.86 -18.74
N ARG A 17 -3.31 -8.76 -18.50
CA ARG A 17 -3.56 -10.21 -18.46
C ARG A 17 -2.60 -10.92 -17.51
N ASN A 18 -3.11 -11.87 -16.73
CA ASN A 18 -2.31 -12.72 -15.85
C ASN A 18 -1.58 -13.82 -16.63
N SER A 19 -0.31 -14.09 -16.28
CA SER A 19 0.39 -15.34 -16.62
C SER A 19 -0.27 -16.55 -15.95
N PRO A 20 -0.01 -17.78 -16.46
CA PRO A 20 -0.35 -19.00 -15.72
C PRO A 20 0.24 -19.04 -14.31
N GLU A 21 1.43 -18.46 -14.10
CA GLU A 21 2.08 -18.35 -12.80
C GLU A 21 1.31 -17.41 -11.87
N HIS A 22 0.89 -16.25 -12.37
CA HIS A 22 0.12 -15.27 -11.61
C HIS A 22 -1.29 -15.77 -11.27
N ILE A 23 -1.96 -16.45 -12.21
CA ILE A 23 -3.25 -17.11 -11.96
C ILE A 23 -3.15 -18.07 -10.75
N ARG A 24 -2.06 -18.83 -10.61
CA ARG A 24 -1.88 -19.79 -9.50
C ARG A 24 -1.66 -19.15 -8.14
N ARG A 25 -1.11 -17.93 -8.09
CA ARG A 25 -0.84 -17.19 -6.84
C ARG A 25 -1.95 -16.21 -6.47
N PHE A 26 -2.96 -16.04 -7.34
CA PHE A 26 -4.10 -15.15 -7.08
C PHE A 26 -4.73 -15.44 -5.70
N PRO A 27 -4.89 -14.43 -4.83
CA PRO A 27 -5.39 -14.62 -3.47
C PRO A 27 -6.91 -14.79 -3.47
N PHE A 28 -7.37 -15.97 -3.88
CA PHE A 28 -8.81 -16.28 -3.92
C PHE A 28 -9.44 -16.08 -2.53
N PRO A 29 -10.43 -15.18 -2.38
CA PRO A 29 -10.85 -14.69 -1.07
C PRO A 29 -11.94 -15.54 -0.39
N PHE A 30 -12.55 -16.48 -1.12
CA PHE A 30 -13.68 -17.26 -0.62
C PHE A 30 -13.20 -18.59 -0.03
N HIS A 31 -13.36 -18.71 1.29
CA HIS A 31 -13.09 -19.94 2.04
C HIS A 31 -14.35 -20.81 2.23
N GLU A 32 -15.52 -20.29 1.87
CA GLU A 32 -16.84 -20.93 1.92
C GLU A 32 -17.61 -20.61 0.63
N ASP A 33 -18.66 -21.37 0.34
CA ASP A 33 -19.52 -21.19 -0.85
C ASP A 33 -20.45 -19.96 -0.75
N ALA A 34 -20.47 -19.27 0.40
CA ALA A 34 -21.22 -18.04 0.64
C ALA A 34 -20.33 -17.00 1.32
N TYR A 35 -20.55 -15.72 1.01
CA TYR A 35 -19.81 -14.61 1.61
C TYR A 35 -20.66 -13.86 2.64
N MET A 36 -20.05 -13.52 3.78
CA MET A 36 -20.62 -12.66 4.80
C MET A 36 -19.52 -11.86 5.48
N TYR A 37 -19.81 -10.61 5.85
CA TYR A 37 -18.87 -9.78 6.58
C TYR A 37 -18.46 -10.42 7.91
N ALA A 38 -17.15 -10.41 8.18
CA ALA A 38 -16.55 -10.90 9.41
C ALA A 38 -15.38 -10.01 9.82
N VAL A 39 -14.92 -10.15 11.07
CA VAL A 39 -13.61 -9.64 11.47
C VAL A 39 -12.58 -10.69 11.03
N ASN A 40 -12.24 -10.70 9.74
CA ASN A 40 -11.36 -11.69 9.11
C ASN A 40 -9.88 -11.26 9.16
N ILE A 41 -9.46 -10.70 10.30
CA ILE A 41 -8.10 -10.20 10.52
C ILE A 41 -7.22 -11.32 11.09
N GLU A 42 -6.05 -11.52 10.50
CA GLU A 42 -5.04 -12.47 10.96
C GLU A 42 -3.64 -11.83 10.99
N PRO A 43 -2.66 -12.40 11.71
CA PRO A 43 -1.28 -11.92 11.68
C PRO A 43 -0.72 -11.90 10.27
N HIS A 44 -0.07 -10.80 9.88
CA HIS A 44 0.64 -10.70 8.61
C HIS A 44 2.04 -11.26 8.77
N VAL A 45 2.20 -12.53 8.42
CA VAL A 45 3.46 -13.27 8.50
C VAL A 45 3.85 -13.80 7.13
N VAL A 46 5.16 -13.97 6.92
CA VAL A 46 5.72 -14.58 5.72
C VAL A 46 5.11 -15.97 5.50
N GLY A 47 4.55 -16.14 4.31
CA GLY A 47 3.87 -17.35 3.85
C GLY A 47 4.72 -18.18 2.89
N PRO A 48 4.08 -19.12 2.17
CA PRO A 48 4.77 -20.01 1.25
C PRO A 48 5.42 -19.26 0.08
N LYS A 49 6.58 -19.75 -0.36
CA LYS A 49 7.26 -19.28 -1.56
C LYS A 49 6.34 -19.31 -2.79
N GLY A 50 6.37 -18.25 -3.58
CA GLY A 50 5.56 -18.04 -4.78
C GLY A 50 4.15 -17.48 -4.51
N SER A 51 3.70 -17.43 -3.26
CA SER A 51 2.42 -16.81 -2.89
C SER A 51 2.54 -15.29 -2.81
N VAL A 52 1.40 -14.59 -2.74
CA VAL A 52 1.36 -13.14 -2.43
C VAL A 52 1.78 -12.81 -1.00
N LEU A 53 2.02 -13.84 -0.17
CA LEU A 53 2.44 -13.71 1.21
C LEU A 53 3.91 -14.08 1.42
N GLU A 54 4.66 -14.47 0.37
CA GLU A 54 6.09 -14.79 0.49
C GLU A 54 6.87 -13.61 1.09
N ASN A 55 6.45 -12.38 0.78
CA ASN A 55 7.01 -11.15 1.33
C ASN A 55 5.90 -10.33 2.01
N LEU A 56 6.28 -9.43 2.92
CA LEU A 56 5.31 -8.53 3.56
C LEU A 56 4.71 -7.51 2.59
N ILE A 57 5.48 -7.13 1.56
CA ILE A 57 5.06 -6.30 0.45
C ILE A 57 5.24 -7.12 -0.82
N ASP A 58 4.15 -7.39 -1.53
CA ASP A 58 4.18 -8.15 -2.77
C ASP A 58 4.61 -7.25 -3.94
N VAL A 59 5.46 -7.78 -4.82
CA VAL A 59 5.80 -7.17 -6.10
C VAL A 59 5.64 -8.27 -7.14
N ASP A 60 4.87 -8.02 -8.18
CA ASP A 60 4.51 -9.03 -9.16
C ASP A 60 4.87 -8.62 -10.60
N GLU A 61 4.42 -9.43 -11.57
CA GLU A 61 4.72 -9.20 -12.98
C GLU A 61 4.11 -7.90 -13.54
N HIS A 62 3.15 -7.29 -12.84
CA HIS A 62 2.41 -6.10 -13.26
C HIS A 62 2.99 -4.80 -12.68
N TYR A 63 3.99 -4.88 -11.80
CA TYR A 63 4.59 -3.74 -11.10
C TYR A 63 4.84 -2.51 -11.99
N VAL A 64 5.56 -2.67 -13.10
CA VAL A 64 5.92 -1.55 -13.98
C VAL A 64 4.68 -0.92 -14.63
N ALA A 65 3.72 -1.75 -15.05
CA ALA A 65 2.50 -1.25 -15.66
C ALA A 65 1.62 -0.51 -14.65
N GLU A 66 1.52 -1.01 -13.42
CA GLU A 66 0.73 -0.37 -12.37
C GLU A 66 1.33 0.98 -11.95
N MET A 67 2.66 1.09 -11.87
CA MET A 67 3.32 2.37 -11.59
C MET A 67 3.12 3.38 -12.73
N GLN A 68 3.08 2.90 -13.98
CA GLN A 68 2.75 3.74 -15.14
C GLN A 68 1.29 4.24 -15.07
N ASP A 69 0.35 3.36 -14.72
CA ASP A 69 -1.06 3.73 -14.57
C ASP A 69 -1.26 4.76 -13.43
N ARG A 70 -0.63 4.52 -12.28
CA ARG A 70 -0.58 5.48 -11.17
C ARG A 70 -0.05 6.84 -11.60
N ALA A 71 1.02 6.87 -12.40
CA ALA A 71 1.57 8.13 -12.90
C ALA A 71 0.57 8.89 -13.78
N LEU A 72 -0.21 8.18 -14.61
CA LEU A 72 -1.29 8.78 -15.41
C LEU A 72 -2.41 9.32 -14.52
N VAL A 73 -2.87 8.55 -13.52
CA VAL A 73 -3.88 9.02 -12.55
C VAL A 73 -3.43 10.31 -11.87
N LEU A 74 -2.20 10.34 -11.34
CA LEU A 74 -1.69 11.49 -10.60
C LEU A 74 -1.42 12.70 -11.49
N ALA A 75 -1.17 12.50 -12.79
CA ALA A 75 -1.03 13.60 -13.75
C ALA A 75 -2.38 14.28 -14.02
N GLU A 76 -3.47 13.50 -14.05
CA GLU A 76 -4.83 14.02 -14.25
C GLU A 76 -5.45 14.56 -12.95
N ASP A 77 -5.21 13.89 -11.83
CA ASP A 77 -5.79 14.22 -10.52
C ASP A 77 -4.74 14.06 -9.39
N PRO A 78 -3.97 15.13 -9.10
CA PRO A 78 -2.98 15.11 -8.01
C PRO A 78 -3.59 14.91 -6.61
N LEU A 79 -4.90 15.15 -6.42
CA LEU A 79 -5.58 14.98 -5.13
C LEU A 79 -5.76 13.51 -4.74
N ARG A 80 -5.33 12.58 -5.58
CA ARG A 80 -5.19 11.16 -5.21
C ARG A 80 -4.05 10.88 -4.26
N CYS A 81 -3.16 11.84 -4.04
CA CYS A 81 -2.14 11.80 -3.00
C CYS A 81 -2.31 12.99 -2.07
N GLN A 82 -2.71 12.75 -0.82
CA GLN A 82 -2.92 13.81 0.17
C GLN A 82 -2.27 13.44 1.49
N SER A 83 -1.62 14.41 2.13
CA SER A 83 -1.04 14.24 3.46
C SER A 83 -1.22 15.52 4.24
N LEU A 84 -1.91 15.44 5.39
CA LEU A 84 -1.97 16.56 6.31
C LEU A 84 -0.58 16.84 6.91
N PRO A 85 -0.24 18.10 7.26
CA PRO A 85 1.13 18.46 7.66
C PRO A 85 1.71 17.64 8.81
N HIS A 86 0.89 17.26 9.80
CA HIS A 86 1.33 16.46 10.94
C HIS A 86 1.72 15.02 10.58
N MET A 87 1.30 14.53 9.40
CA MET A 87 1.60 13.17 8.92
C MET A 87 2.94 13.05 8.21
N THR A 88 3.72 14.14 8.08
CA THR A 88 5.02 14.13 7.38
C THR A 88 5.98 13.07 7.94
N LEU A 89 6.05 12.93 9.27
CA LEU A 89 6.90 11.92 9.90
C LEU A 89 6.44 10.50 9.54
N ALA A 90 5.13 10.24 9.61
CA ALA A 90 4.57 8.94 9.24
C ALA A 90 4.77 8.62 7.75
N GLY A 91 4.85 9.65 6.88
CA GLY A 91 5.26 9.50 5.49
C GLY A 91 6.71 9.04 5.32
N TRP A 92 7.63 9.48 6.18
CA TRP A 92 9.00 8.93 6.24
C TRP A 92 9.03 7.50 6.76
N ASP A 93 8.22 7.16 7.76
CA ASP A 93 8.11 5.79 8.28
C ASP A 93 7.58 4.82 7.21
N LEU A 94 6.59 5.24 6.41
CA LEU A 94 6.11 4.45 5.27
C LEU A 94 7.20 4.25 4.21
N LEU A 95 7.98 5.30 3.93
CA LEU A 95 9.11 5.24 3.00
C LEU A 95 10.16 4.24 3.46
N GLU A 96 10.57 4.31 4.73
CA GLU A 96 11.49 3.35 5.32
C GLU A 96 10.95 1.92 5.19
N LEU A 97 9.71 1.68 5.63
CA LEU A 97 9.09 0.36 5.60
C LEU A 97 9.08 -0.23 4.19
N LEU A 98 8.61 0.53 3.19
CA LEU A 98 8.50 0.04 1.82
C LEU A 98 9.87 -0.22 1.20
N MET A 99 10.84 0.69 1.36
CA MET A 99 12.19 0.49 0.84
C MET A 99 12.87 -0.73 1.47
N GLU A 100 12.76 -0.91 2.79
CA GLU A 100 13.33 -2.06 3.48
C GLU A 100 12.69 -3.37 3.02
N GLN A 101 11.36 -3.44 2.98
CA GLN A 101 10.66 -4.67 2.59
C GLN A 101 10.85 -5.02 1.12
N GLN A 102 10.87 -4.03 0.22
CA GLN A 102 11.14 -4.25 -1.20
C GLN A 102 12.59 -4.70 -1.43
N ALA A 103 13.58 -4.07 -0.79
CA ALA A 103 14.99 -4.46 -0.90
C ALA A 103 15.26 -5.85 -0.29
N LEU A 104 14.56 -6.19 0.79
CA LEU A 104 14.66 -7.51 1.43
C LEU A 104 14.01 -8.61 0.57
N GLY A 105 12.80 -8.36 0.06
CA GLY A 105 12.01 -9.35 -0.67
C GLY A 105 12.45 -9.57 -2.12
N TYR A 106 12.99 -8.53 -2.77
CA TYR A 106 13.40 -8.56 -4.18
C TYR A 106 14.74 -7.84 -4.40
N PRO A 107 15.85 -8.33 -3.81
CA PRO A 107 17.16 -7.68 -3.86
C PRO A 107 17.73 -7.53 -5.27
N GLU A 108 17.29 -8.36 -6.22
CA GLU A 108 17.64 -8.23 -7.64
C GLU A 108 17.02 -6.99 -8.30
N HIS A 109 15.93 -6.45 -7.74
CA HIS A 109 15.17 -5.33 -8.29
C HIS A 109 15.37 -4.05 -7.50
N PHE A 110 15.43 -4.16 -6.18
CA PHE A 110 15.55 -3.01 -5.29
C PHE A 110 16.81 -3.09 -4.44
N THR A 111 17.37 -1.93 -4.08
CA THR A 111 18.51 -1.86 -3.16
C THR A 111 18.44 -0.58 -2.35
N LEU A 112 18.55 -0.73 -1.04
CA LEU A 112 18.67 0.36 -0.09
C LEU A 112 20.07 0.30 0.54
N THR A 113 20.82 1.40 0.46
CA THR A 113 22.08 1.61 1.19
C THR A 113 21.96 2.83 2.10
N ARG A 114 22.44 2.74 3.34
CA ARG A 114 22.32 3.78 4.36
C ARG A 114 23.68 4.12 4.95
N ASP A 115 24.00 5.41 5.00
CA ASP A 115 25.14 5.99 5.73
C ASP A 115 24.63 7.13 6.62
N GLY A 116 24.24 6.77 7.85
CA GLY A 116 23.41 7.65 8.69
C GLY A 116 22.10 8.01 7.97
N ASP A 117 21.81 9.30 7.89
CA ASP A 117 20.62 9.82 7.21
C ASP A 117 20.80 9.92 5.69
N ARG A 118 22.02 9.73 5.16
CA ARG A 118 22.25 9.73 3.71
C ARG A 118 21.88 8.36 3.14
N TRP A 119 20.77 8.31 2.42
CA TRP A 119 20.23 7.08 1.85
C TRP A 119 20.45 7.08 0.34
N ARG A 120 20.76 5.91 -0.21
CA ARG A 120 20.74 5.64 -1.65
C ARG A 120 19.72 4.54 -1.93
N TRP A 121 18.74 4.86 -2.76
CA TRP A 121 17.67 3.96 -3.17
C TRP A 121 17.78 3.67 -4.66
N ILE A 122 17.85 2.38 -4.99
CA ILE A 122 17.88 1.91 -6.38
C ILE A 122 16.62 1.08 -6.61
N ASN A 123 15.80 1.52 -7.56
CA ASN A 123 14.67 0.78 -8.10
C ASN A 123 14.93 0.54 -9.59
N ARG A 124 15.52 -0.63 -9.86
CA ARG A 124 15.96 -1.01 -11.21
C ARG A 124 14.80 -1.15 -12.21
N PRO A 125 13.63 -1.71 -11.84
CA PRO A 125 12.48 -1.79 -12.75
C PRO A 125 12.04 -0.45 -13.32
N LEU A 126 12.13 0.63 -12.53
CA LEU A 126 11.77 2.00 -12.95
C LEU A 126 12.98 2.84 -13.39
N GLY A 127 14.20 2.31 -13.32
CA GLY A 127 15.42 3.04 -13.67
C GLY A 127 15.79 4.16 -12.69
N ILE A 128 15.38 4.05 -11.43
CA ILE A 128 15.64 5.04 -10.37
C ILE A 128 16.93 4.66 -9.62
N ASP A 129 17.79 5.65 -9.40
CA ASP A 129 19.00 5.57 -8.58
C ASP A 129 19.19 6.93 -7.88
N ASP A 130 18.44 7.12 -6.81
CA ASP A 130 18.34 8.38 -6.10
C ASP A 130 19.18 8.35 -4.83
N THR A 131 19.79 9.48 -4.50
CA THR A 131 20.45 9.72 -3.22
C THR A 131 19.79 10.90 -2.54
N PHE A 132 19.31 10.71 -1.32
CA PHE A 132 18.56 11.70 -0.54
C PHE A 132 18.95 11.65 0.94
N THR A 133 18.45 12.61 1.71
CA THR A 133 18.64 12.66 3.17
C THR A 133 17.32 12.30 3.85
N PHE A 134 17.30 11.19 4.58
CA PHE A 134 16.13 10.74 5.35
C PHE A 134 15.73 11.82 6.37
N GLY A 135 14.45 12.20 6.36
CA GLY A 135 13.92 13.28 7.18
C GLY A 135 13.95 14.67 6.52
N ASP A 136 14.67 14.88 5.42
CA ASP A 136 14.74 16.16 4.71
C ASP A 136 13.99 16.11 3.36
N THR A 137 12.77 16.64 3.38
CA THR A 137 11.87 16.65 2.20
C THR A 137 12.42 17.43 1.01
N SER A 138 13.37 18.34 1.22
CA SER A 138 13.96 19.13 0.13
C SER A 138 14.89 18.32 -0.78
N THR A 139 15.26 17.12 -0.34
CA THR A 139 16.16 16.21 -1.06
C THR A 139 15.43 15.17 -1.92
N LEU A 140 14.09 15.19 -1.92
CA LEU A 140 13.25 14.35 -2.76
C LEU A 140 12.45 15.20 -3.76
N PRO A 141 12.08 14.64 -4.93
CA PRO A 141 11.25 15.35 -5.91
C PRO A 141 9.78 15.52 -5.46
N TYR A 142 9.35 14.77 -4.44
CA TYR A 142 8.02 14.80 -3.84
C TYR A 142 8.12 14.65 -2.32
N GLY A 143 7.00 14.80 -1.60
CA GLY A 143 6.93 14.37 -0.21
C GLY A 143 7.25 12.86 -0.07
N PRO A 144 7.75 12.40 1.09
CA PRO A 144 8.28 11.05 1.25
C PRO A 144 7.24 9.96 0.95
N MET A 145 6.01 10.15 1.41
CA MET A 145 4.89 9.24 1.12
C MET A 145 4.60 9.16 -0.38
N GLU A 146 4.46 10.30 -1.08
CA GLU A 146 4.20 10.32 -2.51
C GLU A 146 5.35 9.67 -3.30
N TYR A 147 6.59 10.02 -2.94
CA TYR A 147 7.79 9.52 -3.61
C TYR A 147 7.87 7.99 -3.60
N ILE A 148 7.67 7.36 -2.43
CA ILE A 148 7.76 5.90 -2.32
C ILE A 148 6.51 5.19 -2.86
N THR A 149 5.32 5.78 -2.66
CA THR A 149 4.08 5.15 -3.14
C THR A 149 3.94 5.25 -4.65
N ARG A 150 4.58 6.20 -5.34
CA ARG A 150 4.79 6.13 -6.80
C ARG A 150 5.62 4.92 -7.26
N GLN A 151 6.16 4.12 -6.33
CA GLN A 151 7.05 2.98 -6.56
C GLN A 151 6.61 1.69 -5.84
N SER A 152 5.36 1.59 -5.36
CA SER A 152 4.86 0.40 -4.64
C SER A 152 3.44 0.05 -5.06
N GLN A 153 3.15 -1.20 -5.45
CA GLN A 153 1.81 -1.62 -5.87
C GLN A 153 0.77 -1.48 -4.75
N GLY A 154 -0.50 -1.33 -5.14
CA GLY A 154 -1.63 -1.10 -4.24
C GLY A 154 -1.70 0.32 -3.70
N ASP A 155 -2.84 0.66 -3.11
CA ASP A 155 -3.07 1.95 -2.48
C ASP A 155 -2.72 1.93 -0.98
N PHE A 156 -2.38 3.09 -0.43
CA PHE A 156 -1.92 3.25 0.94
C PHE A 156 -2.72 4.33 1.67
N CYS A 157 -3.14 4.03 2.90
CA CYS A 157 -3.67 5.02 3.84
C CYS A 157 -2.81 4.98 5.11
N ILE A 158 -2.42 6.15 5.60
CA ILE A 158 -1.70 6.31 6.86
C ILE A 158 -2.67 6.95 7.84
N LEU A 159 -2.90 6.26 8.97
CA LEU A 159 -3.92 6.64 9.93
C LEU A 159 -3.28 7.26 11.16
N ASP A 160 -3.73 8.44 11.57
CA ASP A 160 -3.36 8.99 12.87
C ASP A 160 -4.20 8.32 13.97
N GLN A 161 -3.52 7.82 15.00
CA GLN A 161 -4.17 7.17 16.14
C GLN A 161 -4.27 8.16 17.30
N ARG A 162 -5.46 8.74 17.48
CA ARG A 162 -5.78 9.69 18.56
C ARG A 162 -7.18 9.47 19.10
N ASP A 163 -7.40 9.86 20.36
CA ASP A 163 -8.71 9.81 21.04
C ASP A 163 -9.40 8.42 20.98
N GLY A 164 -8.60 7.36 21.00
CA GLY A 164 -9.10 5.97 20.92
C GLY A 164 -9.67 5.58 19.56
N ASN A 165 -9.35 6.33 18.50
CA ASN A 165 -9.84 6.12 17.14
C ASN A 165 -8.69 6.19 16.12
N LEU A 166 -9.00 5.97 14.84
CA LEU A 166 -8.10 6.09 13.70
C LEU A 166 -8.66 7.10 12.72
N TRP A 167 -7.81 7.99 12.21
CA TRP A 167 -8.19 9.09 11.32
C TRP A 167 -7.40 9.01 10.02
N MET A 168 -8.08 9.04 8.87
CA MET A 168 -7.44 8.96 7.55
C MET A 168 -6.83 10.31 7.20
N ASP A 169 -5.63 10.58 7.70
CA ASP A 169 -4.99 11.90 7.59
C ASP A 169 -3.91 11.97 6.49
N ALA A 170 -3.56 10.84 5.88
CA ALA A 170 -2.75 10.80 4.67
C ALA A 170 -3.00 9.53 3.83
N GLY A 171 -2.73 9.59 2.52
CA GLY A 171 -2.80 8.43 1.65
C GLY A 171 -2.41 8.70 0.19
N MET A 172 -2.23 7.60 -0.54
CA MET A 172 -2.10 7.50 -2.00
C MET A 172 -3.18 6.51 -2.47
N VAL A 173 -4.21 7.01 -3.15
CA VAL A 173 -5.39 6.23 -3.55
C VAL A 173 -5.74 6.47 -5.02
N THR A 174 -5.27 5.55 -5.85
CA THR A 174 -5.32 5.64 -7.32
C THR A 174 -6.06 4.48 -7.99
N THR A 175 -6.36 3.42 -7.23
CA THR A 175 -6.96 2.16 -7.69
C THR A 175 -8.11 1.70 -6.77
N GLN A 176 -8.85 2.65 -6.21
CA GLN A 176 -9.91 2.41 -5.22
C GLN A 176 -11.04 1.49 -5.71
N ALA A 177 -11.74 0.87 -4.76
CA ALA A 177 -13.02 0.24 -4.98
C ALA A 177 -14.17 1.22 -4.69
N ASP A 178 -14.38 2.18 -5.60
CA ASP A 178 -15.52 3.12 -5.61
C ASP A 178 -15.66 4.03 -4.37
N TRP A 179 -14.53 4.56 -3.86
CA TRP A 179 -14.48 5.60 -2.82
C TRP A 179 -13.41 6.66 -3.16
N SER A 180 -13.29 7.73 -2.37
CA SER A 180 -12.34 8.82 -2.65
C SER A 180 -11.59 9.25 -1.40
N LEU A 181 -10.25 9.30 -1.49
CA LEU A 181 -9.40 9.90 -0.46
C LEU A 181 -9.77 11.36 -0.21
N ASP A 182 -10.09 12.12 -1.27
CA ASP A 182 -10.43 13.55 -1.13
C ASP A 182 -11.73 13.78 -0.35
N PHE A 183 -12.63 12.80 -0.36
CA PHE A 183 -13.84 12.85 0.47
C PHE A 183 -13.57 12.41 1.90
N ASP A 184 -12.72 11.40 2.09
CA ASP A 184 -12.54 10.73 3.38
C ASP A 184 -11.37 11.29 4.20
N ILE A 185 -10.54 12.18 3.64
CA ILE A 185 -9.40 12.77 4.34
C ILE A 185 -9.88 13.51 5.60
N GLY A 186 -9.30 13.16 6.75
CA GLY A 186 -9.70 13.68 8.06
C GLY A 186 -10.94 13.03 8.66
N MET A 187 -11.57 12.04 8.03
CA MET A 187 -12.62 11.23 8.66
C MET A 187 -12.02 10.21 9.64
N ASN A 188 -12.78 9.87 10.68
CA ASN A 188 -12.45 8.78 11.58
C ASN A 188 -12.99 7.43 11.12
N PHE A 189 -12.53 6.34 11.76
CA PHE A 189 -12.82 4.96 11.36
C PHE A 189 -14.30 4.64 11.15
N PHE A 190 -15.21 5.24 11.91
CA PHE A 190 -16.64 5.00 11.75
C PHE A 190 -17.27 5.84 10.64
N GLU A 191 -16.72 7.03 10.37
CA GLU A 191 -17.23 7.97 9.37
C GLU A 191 -16.99 7.44 7.96
N TRP A 192 -15.75 7.07 7.63
CA TRP A 192 -15.45 6.56 6.28
C TRP A 192 -16.08 5.16 6.02
N HIS A 193 -16.40 4.41 7.08
CA HIS A 193 -17.14 3.14 6.97
C HIS A 193 -18.67 3.30 7.07
N ALA A 194 -19.20 4.52 7.21
CA ALA A 194 -20.64 4.76 7.34
C ALA A 194 -21.48 4.19 6.18
N PRO A 195 -21.02 4.19 4.90
CA PRO A 195 -21.78 3.63 3.79
C PRO A 195 -21.93 2.10 3.81
N VAL A 196 -21.16 1.37 4.62
CA VAL A 196 -21.15 -0.09 4.58
C VAL A 196 -22.38 -0.68 5.30
N PRO A 197 -23.27 -1.40 4.58
CA PRO A 197 -24.49 -1.94 5.17
C PRO A 197 -24.20 -3.12 6.10
N LEU A 198 -25.08 -3.38 7.07
CA LEU A 198 -25.09 -4.54 7.99
C LEU A 198 -23.89 -4.69 8.95
N ALA A 199 -22.71 -4.16 8.62
CA ALA A 199 -21.49 -4.34 9.39
C ALA A 199 -21.50 -3.59 10.73
N HIS A 200 -22.13 -2.40 10.77
CA HIS A 200 -22.37 -1.64 11.99
C HIS A 200 -23.28 -2.39 12.97
N GLU A 201 -24.43 -2.88 12.49
CA GLU A 201 -25.40 -3.64 13.30
C GLU A 201 -24.79 -4.93 13.88
N LYS A 202 -23.86 -5.55 13.16
CA LYS A 202 -23.14 -6.76 13.58
C LYS A 202 -21.92 -6.47 14.49
N GLY A 203 -21.66 -5.20 14.80
CA GLY A 203 -20.54 -4.75 15.63
C GLY A 203 -19.16 -5.07 15.06
N ILE A 204 -19.06 -5.27 13.74
CA ILE A 204 -17.82 -5.67 13.07
C ILE A 204 -16.78 -4.55 13.19
N PHE A 205 -17.19 -3.31 12.89
CA PHE A 205 -16.29 -2.14 12.95
C PHE A 205 -15.78 -1.85 14.36
N VAL A 206 -16.61 -2.01 15.39
CA VAL A 206 -16.19 -1.84 16.79
C VAL A 206 -15.09 -2.84 17.16
N ARG A 207 -15.24 -4.10 16.78
CA ARG A 207 -14.23 -5.14 17.04
C ARG A 207 -12.97 -4.94 16.20
N ALA A 208 -13.12 -4.52 14.94
CA ALA A 208 -11.99 -4.21 14.07
C ALA A 208 -11.18 -3.03 14.59
N LEU A 209 -11.81 -1.91 14.97
CA LEU A 209 -11.13 -0.76 15.55
C LEU A 209 -10.38 -1.13 16.84
N LYS A 210 -11.02 -1.91 17.72
CA LYS A 210 -10.38 -2.43 18.94
C LYS A 210 -9.12 -3.24 18.61
N PHE A 211 -9.16 -4.08 17.57
CA PHE A 211 -7.98 -4.83 17.15
C PHE A 211 -6.89 -3.89 16.61
N LEU A 212 -7.24 -3.02 15.66
CA LEU A 212 -6.29 -2.15 14.95
C LEU A 212 -5.57 -1.19 15.90
N THR A 213 -6.27 -0.59 16.85
CA THR A 213 -5.68 0.31 17.89
C THR A 213 -4.73 -0.39 18.87
N ASN A 214 -4.67 -1.72 18.83
CA ASN A 214 -3.76 -2.53 19.65
C ASN A 214 -2.65 -3.21 18.83
N ILE A 215 -2.54 -2.95 17.53
CA ILE A 215 -1.40 -3.42 16.71
C ILE A 215 -0.10 -2.86 17.27
N GLN A 216 0.93 -3.70 17.32
CA GLN A 216 2.25 -3.34 17.85
C GLN A 216 3.28 -3.39 16.72
N GLN A 217 4.34 -2.58 16.83
CA GLN A 217 5.48 -2.65 15.93
C GLN A 217 6.01 -4.09 15.83
N GLY A 218 6.29 -4.56 14.61
CA GLY A 218 6.74 -5.93 14.34
C GLY A 218 5.67 -7.01 14.46
N LYS A 219 4.40 -6.64 14.71
CA LYS A 219 3.25 -7.58 14.72
C LYS A 219 2.14 -7.09 13.76
N PRO A 220 2.44 -6.95 12.46
CA PRO A 220 1.45 -6.50 11.49
C PRO A 220 0.31 -7.51 11.35
N ALA A 221 -0.80 -7.05 10.79
CA ALA A 221 -2.00 -7.85 10.53
C ALA A 221 -2.49 -7.64 9.09
N ARG A 222 -3.24 -8.60 8.57
CA ARG A 222 -3.82 -8.59 7.23
C ARG A 222 -5.24 -9.10 7.24
N ARG A 223 -5.96 -8.84 6.15
CA ARG A 223 -7.24 -9.43 5.79
C ARG A 223 -7.42 -9.38 4.26
N LEU A 224 -8.40 -10.12 3.75
CA LEU A 224 -8.90 -9.96 2.38
C LEU A 224 -10.24 -9.23 2.41
N ASN A 225 -10.51 -8.38 1.41
CA ASN A 225 -11.78 -7.68 1.26
C ASN A 225 -12.71 -8.37 0.28
#